data_AF-A0A937XZX8-F1
#
_entry.id   AF-A0A937XZX8-F1
#
_cell.length_a   1.000
_cell.length_b   1.000
_cell.length_c   1.000
_cell.angle_alpha   90.00
_cell.angle_beta   90.00
_cell.angle_gamma   90.00
#
_symmetry.space_group_name_H-M   'P 1'
#
loop_
_entity.id
_entity.type
_entity.pdbx_description
1 polymer ?
#
loop_
_entity_poly.entity_id
_entity_poly.type
_entity_poly.pdbx_seq_one_letter_code
_entity_poly.pdbx_strand_id
1 'polypeptide(L)' 'MGNARPGTAADWTRDRIDSLTTPEVKQLRLNAERLHEPEITTLCDQVLTERRKKTRTKART' A
#
# COMPACT_ATOMS: atom_id res chain seq x y z
N MET A 1 -9.20 -29.38 10.59
CA MET A 1 -8.02 -28.77 9.94
C MET A 1 -8.51 -27.57 9.14
N GLY A 2 -8.11 -26.37 9.52
CA GLY A 2 -8.56 -25.12 8.88
C GLY A 2 -7.79 -24.84 7.60
N ASN A 3 -8.51 -24.59 6.52
CA ASN A 3 -7.96 -24.05 5.28
C ASN A 3 -8.61 -22.69 5.06
N ALA A 4 -8.06 -21.65 5.70
CA ALA A 4 -8.33 -20.28 5.31
C ALA A 4 -7.83 -20.10 3.87
N ARG A 5 -8.76 -19.78 2.97
CA ARG A 5 -8.52 -19.46 1.56
C ARG A 5 -7.55 -18.27 1.46
N PRO A 6 -6.80 -18.08 0.35
CA PRO A 6 -5.77 -17.06 0.24
C PRO A 6 -6.38 -15.65 0.40
N GLY A 7 -6.28 -15.10 1.62
CA GLY A 7 -6.73 -13.76 1.98
C GLY A 7 -5.69 -12.73 1.54
N THR A 8 -5.48 -12.59 0.23
CA THR A 8 -4.37 -11.77 -0.29
C THR A 8 -4.79 -10.55 -1.09
N ALA A 9 -6.05 -10.40 -1.48
CA ALA A 9 -6.56 -9.19 -2.14
C ALA A 9 -7.60 -8.44 -1.28
N ALA A 10 -8.59 -9.15 -0.74
CA ALA A 10 -9.68 -8.56 0.06
C ALA A 10 -9.22 -7.94 1.40
N ASP A 11 -8.02 -8.27 1.87
CA ASP A 11 -7.46 -7.81 3.14
C ASP A 11 -6.72 -6.46 3.06
N TRP A 12 -6.41 -5.99 1.85
CA TRP A 12 -5.61 -4.78 1.64
C TRP A 12 -6.49 -3.56 1.41
N THR A 13 -6.89 -2.93 2.52
CA THR A 13 -7.58 -1.64 2.50
C THR A 13 -6.58 -0.47 2.52
N ARG A 14 -7.03 0.71 2.10
CA ARG A 14 -6.21 1.92 2.14
C ARG A 14 -5.73 2.28 3.54
N ASP A 15 -6.59 2.11 4.54
CA ASP A 15 -6.27 2.35 5.96
C ASP A 15 -5.11 1.46 6.44
N ARG A 16 -5.20 0.16 6.12
CA ARG A 16 -4.14 -0.80 6.43
C ARG A 16 -2.82 -0.42 5.76
N ILE A 17 -2.85 -0.02 4.49
CA ILE A 17 -1.65 0.42 3.75
C ILE A 17 -1.09 1.72 4.33
N ASP A 18 -1.93 2.65 4.80
CA ASP A 18 -1.48 3.90 5.44
C ASP A 18 -0.81 3.67 6.79
N SER A 19 -1.14 2.58 7.50
CA SER A 19 -0.46 2.17 8.74
C SER A 19 0.97 1.65 8.52
N LEU A 20 1.30 1.17 7.31
CA LEU A 20 2.62 0.63 6.98
C LEU A 20 3.67 1.73 6.83
N THR A 21 4.94 1.44 7.06
CA THR A 21 6.02 2.39 6.75
C THR A 21 6.21 2.55 5.23
N THR A 22 6.83 3.65 4.79
CA THR A 22 7.10 3.90 3.35
C THR A 22 7.87 2.77 2.65
N PRO A 23 8.92 2.16 3.24
CA PRO A 23 9.57 1.00 2.61
C PRO A 23 8.63 -0.21 2.51
N GLU A 24 7.79 -0.46 3.51
CA GLU A 24 6.81 -1.56 3.46
C GLU A 24 5.77 -1.35 2.36
N VAL A 25 5.24 -0.14 2.18
CA VAL A 25 4.29 0.18 1.08
C VAL A 25 4.95 -0.03 -0.29
N LYS A 26 6.24 0.30 -0.44
CA LYS A 26 6.98 0.04 -1.69
C LYS A 26 7.15 -1.45 -1.95
N GLN A 27 7.49 -2.23 -0.92
CA GLN A 27 7.61 -3.68 -1.05
C GLN A 27 6.27 -4.33 -1.38
N LEU A 28 5.18 -3.89 -0.74
CA LEU A 28 3.82 -4.35 -1.03
C LEU A 28 3.45 -4.07 -2.49
N ARG A 29 3.75 -2.87 -3.00
CA ARG A 29 3.52 -2.52 -4.41
C ARG A 29 4.26 -3.47 -5.36
N LEU A 30 5.55 -3.72 -5.13
CA LEU A 30 6.34 -4.63 -5.97
C LEU A 30 5.79 -6.06 -5.95
N ASN A 31 5.31 -6.52 -4.80
CA ASN A 31 4.68 -7.82 -4.69
C ASN A 31 3.34 -7.87 -5.45
N ALA A 32 2.53 -6.81 -5.33
CA ALA A 32 1.26 -6.70 -6.06
C ALA A 32 1.49 -6.61 -7.59
N GLU A 33 2.54 -5.92 -8.05
CA GLU A 33 2.93 -5.88 -9.47
C GLU A 33 3.29 -7.29 -9.97
N ARG A 34 4.06 -8.07 -9.18
CA ARG A 34 4.43 -9.47 -9.52
C ARG A 34 3.26 -10.43 -9.51
N LEU A 35 2.28 -10.19 -8.64
CA LEU A 35 1.07 -11.01 -8.50
C LEU A 35 -0.07 -10.54 -9.43
N HIS A 36 0.15 -9.52 -10.24
CA HIS A 36 -0.87 -8.93 -11.12
C HIS A 36 -2.13 -8.44 -10.36
N GLU A 37 -1.94 -7.79 -9.22
CA GLU A 37 -2.98 -7.22 -8.35
C GLU A 37 -3.07 -5.68 -8.54
N PRO A 38 -3.72 -5.17 -9.60
CA PRO A 38 -3.71 -3.75 -9.95
C PRO A 38 -4.44 -2.85 -8.95
N GLU A 39 -5.38 -3.41 -8.18
CA GLU A 39 -6.09 -2.64 -7.16
C GLU A 39 -5.16 -2.27 -5.99
N ILE A 40 -4.36 -3.23 -5.53
CA ILE A 40 -3.40 -3.01 -4.44
C ILE A 40 -2.28 -2.06 -4.87
N THR A 41 -1.78 -2.19 -6.11
CA THR A 41 -0.75 -1.26 -6.63
C THR A 41 -1.28 0.16 -6.67
N THR A 42 -2.52 0.36 -7.13
CA THR A 42 -3.20 1.66 -7.15
C THR A 42 -3.32 2.25 -5.74
N LEU A 43 -3.72 1.44 -4.75
CA LEU A 43 -3.80 1.90 -3.35
C LEU A 43 -2.43 2.29 -2.79
N CYS A 44 -1.39 1.52 -3.08
CA CYS A 44 -0.02 1.83 -2.66
C CYS A 44 0.48 3.14 -3.27
N ASP A 45 0.25 3.38 -4.56
CA ASP A 45 0.65 4.61 -5.24
C ASP A 45 -0.09 5.84 -4.70
N GLN A 46 -1.39 5.70 -4.35
CA GLN A 46 -2.15 6.75 -3.69
C GLN A 46 -1.54 7.10 -2.33
N VAL A 47 -1.23 6.11 -1.48
CA VAL A 47 -0.62 6.35 -0.15
C VAL A 47 0.75 7.00 -0.28
N LEU A 48 1.61 6.51 -1.18
CA LEU A 48 2.93 7.09 -1.43
C LEU A 48 2.85 8.54 -1.92
N THR A 49 1.89 8.84 -2.80
CA THR A 49 1.65 10.20 -3.30
C THR A 49 1.23 11.14 -2.18
N GLU A 50 0.28 10.74 -1.34
CA GLU A 50 -0.19 11.55 -0.21
C GLU A 50 0.93 11.79 0.82
N ARG A 51 1.79 10.81 1.08
CA ARG A 51 2.96 10.99 1.96
C ARG A 51 3.95 12.02 1.41
N ARG A 52 4.22 12.01 0.10
CA ARG A 52 5.10 13.01 -0.54
C ARG A 52 4.50 14.41 -0.47
N LYS A 53 3.18 14.55 -0.56
CA LYS A 53 2.51 15.84 -0.37
C LYS A 53 2.65 16.33 1.08
N LYS A 54 2.42 15.47 2.07
CA LYS A 54 2.56 15.81 3.50
C LYS A 54 3.97 16.32 3.85
N THR A 55 5.03 15.67 3.33
CA THR A 55 6.40 16.13 3.58
C THR A 55 6.72 17.45 2.88
N ARG A 56 6.20 17.67 1.67
CA ARG A 56 6.40 18.92 0.92
C ARG A 56 5.71 20.12 1.59
N THR A 57 4.55 19.91 2.20
CA THR A 57 3.87 20.98 2.97
C THR A 57 4.67 21.39 4.20
N LYS A 58 5.28 20.43 4.90
CA LYS A 58 6.11 20.71 6.10
C LYS A 58 7.41 21.47 5.79
N ALA A 59 7.90 21.39 4.56
CA ALA A 59 9.11 22.11 4.12
C ALA A 59 8.84 23.57 3.69
N ARG A 60 7.60 24.04 3.77
CA ARG A 60 7.18 25.38 3.29
C ARG A 60 6.64 26.29 4.41
N THR A 61 6.89 25.94 5.67
CA THR A 61 6.64 26.74 6.88
C THR A 61 7.98 27.03 7.53
#